data_AF-A0A7J0E4T0-F1
#
_entry.id   AF-A0A7J0E4T0-F1
#
_cell.length_a   1.000
_cell.length_b   1.000
_cell.length_c   1.000
_cell.angle_alpha   90.00
_cell.angle_beta   90.00
_cell.angle_gamma   90.00
#
_symmetry.space_group_name_H-M   'P 1'
#
loop_
_entity.id
_entity.type
_entity.pdbx_description
1 polymer ?
#
loop_
_entity_poly.entity_id
_entity_poly.type
_entity_poly.pdbx_seq_one_letter_code
_entity_poly.pdbx_strand_id
1 'polypeptide(L)'
;MAMASPRSAIVIAFGILFSISIAFADDISHHGSAPKSPSCDNILRLVKVKMWADGAEGDELGGLTAKFGGNLPTAAKNSQKLPAVFANPLNCCSSSSSKVHLFPQLTLFHLFLA
;
A
#
# COMPACT_ATOMS: atom_id res chain seq x y z
N MET A 1 28.13 -41.10 16.19
CA MET A 1 27.35 -40.36 15.17
C MET A 1 26.23 -41.26 14.71
N ALA A 2 25.00 -41.03 15.15
CA ALA A 2 23.86 -41.88 14.79
C ALA A 2 23.43 -41.58 13.35
N MET A 3 23.55 -42.53 12.45
CA MET A 3 23.07 -42.42 11.08
C MET A 3 21.55 -42.61 11.09
N ALA A 4 20.80 -41.56 10.76
CA ALA A 4 19.36 -41.67 10.57
C ALA A 4 19.09 -42.68 9.45
N SER A 5 18.16 -43.62 9.68
CA SER A 5 17.75 -44.58 8.66
C SER A 5 17.17 -43.83 7.44
N PRO A 6 17.25 -44.39 6.22
CA PRO A 6 16.81 -43.68 5.00
C PRO A 6 15.33 -43.27 5.06
N ARG A 7 14.49 -44.03 5.77
CA ARG A 7 13.10 -43.69 6.04
C ARG A 7 12.94 -42.47 6.94
N SER A 8 13.77 -42.39 7.99
CA SER A 8 13.79 -41.24 8.92
C SER A 8 14.30 -39.98 8.21
N ALA A 9 15.34 -40.12 7.36
CA ALA A 9 15.87 -39.00 6.58
C ALA A 9 14.84 -38.40 5.62
N ILE A 10 14.01 -39.24 4.98
CA ILE A 10 12.94 -38.78 4.07
C ILE A 10 11.86 -38.00 4.84
N VAL A 11 11.42 -38.51 6.00
CA VAL A 11 10.41 -37.83 6.83
C VAL A 11 10.94 -36.48 7.32
N ILE A 12 12.20 -36.42 7.74
CA ILE A 12 12.86 -35.17 8.15
C ILE A 12 12.95 -34.19 6.97
N ALA A 13 13.33 -34.66 5.78
CA ALA A 13 13.42 -33.81 4.59
C ALA A 13 12.05 -33.22 4.18
N PHE A 14 10.98 -34.03 4.19
CA PHE A 14 9.62 -33.54 3.94
C PHE A 14 9.14 -32.57 5.02
N GLY A 15 9.47 -32.82 6.29
CA GLY A 15 9.18 -31.90 7.39
C GLY A 15 9.84 -30.53 7.20
N ILE A 16 11.12 -30.52 6.82
CA ILE A 16 11.88 -29.29 6.55
C ILE A 16 11.29 -28.53 5.34
N LEU A 17 10.97 -29.23 4.24
CA LEU A 17 10.36 -28.61 3.05
C LEU A 17 8.98 -27.99 3.36
N PHE A 18 8.19 -28.64 4.21
CA PHE A 18 6.89 -28.13 4.63
C PHE A 18 7.03 -26.88 5.51
N SER A 19 8.03 -26.84 6.40
CA SER A 19 8.29 -25.67 7.26
C SER A 19 8.73 -24.42 6.48
N ILE A 20 9.40 -24.55 5.34
CA ILE A 20 9.82 -23.41 4.51
C ILE A 20 8.63 -22.78 3.76
N SER A 21 7.55 -23.52 3.58
CA SER A 21 6.39 -23.09 2.78
C SER A 21 5.46 -22.12 3.51
N ILE A 22 5.69 -21.88 4.80
CA ILE A 22 4.80 -21.06 5.65
C ILE A 22 5.49 -19.74 5.99
N ALA A 23 5.61 -18.86 5.01
CA ALA A 23 5.95 -17.46 5.24
C ALA A 23 4.66 -16.63 5.25
N PHE A 24 4.19 -16.24 6.44
CA PHE A 24 3.09 -15.29 6.59
C PHE A 24 3.68 -13.87 6.54
N ALA A 25 3.27 -13.07 5.56
CA ALA A 25 3.55 -11.64 5.55
C ALA A 25 2.53 -10.94 6.47
N ASP A 26 2.97 -10.53 7.65
CA ASP A 26 2.18 -9.77 8.62
C ASP A 26 2.16 -8.28 8.25
N ASP A 27 0.99 -7.63 8.29
CA ASP A 27 0.88 -6.19 8.10
C ASP A 27 1.37 -5.44 9.34
N ILE A 28 2.65 -5.08 9.36
CA ILE A 28 3.22 -4.32 10.46
C ILE A 28 2.57 -2.93 10.52
N SER A 29 1.70 -2.76 11.50
CA SER A 29 1.16 -1.45 11.87
C SER A 29 2.11 -0.76 12.86
N HIS A 30 2.54 0.46 12.53
CA HIS A 30 3.41 1.25 13.39
C HIS A 30 2.63 2.44 13.95
N HIS A 31 2.58 2.58 15.27
CA HIS A 31 2.21 3.87 15.86
C HIS A 31 3.44 4.77 15.80
N GLY A 32 3.57 5.55 14.72
CA GLY A 32 4.64 6.53 14.60
C GLY A 32 4.57 7.58 15.71
N SER A 33 5.69 8.21 16.01
CA SER A 33 5.84 9.20 17.10
C SER A 33 5.27 10.58 16.76
N ALA A 34 4.65 10.75 15.59
CA ALA A 34 4.08 12.01 15.16
C ALA A 34 2.88 12.42 16.03
N PRO A 35 2.73 13.72 16.38
CA PRO A 35 1.60 14.22 17.16
C PRO A 35 0.27 13.86 16.49
N LYS A 36 -0.65 13.30 17.26
CA LYS A 36 -2.00 12.98 16.80
C LYS A 36 -2.84 14.26 16.79
N SER A 37 -3.50 14.54 15.68
CA SER A 37 -4.57 15.54 15.63
C SER A 37 -5.89 14.83 15.30
N PRO A 38 -7.05 15.36 15.73
CA PRO A 38 -8.34 14.69 15.51
C PRO A 38 -8.64 14.43 14.03
N SER A 39 -8.11 15.25 13.12
CA SER A 39 -8.25 15.07 11.67
C SER A 39 -7.14 14.25 11.02
N CYS A 40 -6.06 13.93 11.75
CA CYS A 40 -4.88 13.22 11.23
C CYS A 40 -4.42 12.13 12.22
N ASP A 41 -5.27 11.13 12.47
CA ASP A 41 -4.92 10.00 13.34
C ASP A 41 -5.05 8.62 12.68
N ASN A 42 -4.97 8.55 11.36
CA ASN A 42 -4.92 7.25 10.67
C ASN A 42 -3.73 6.41 11.13
N ILE A 43 -3.88 5.09 11.12
CA ILE A 43 -2.79 4.17 11.49
C ILE A 43 -1.76 4.15 10.35
N LEU A 44 -0.47 4.30 10.70
CA LEU A 44 0.61 4.12 9.75
C LEU A 44 0.82 2.62 9.53
N ARG A 45 0.73 2.19 8.27
CA ARG A 45 0.90 0.80 7.86
C ARG A 45 1.85 0.76 6.68
N LEU A 46 2.67 -0.28 6.63
CA LEU A 46 3.43 -0.58 5.43
C LEU A 46 2.44 -1.01 4.33
N VAL A 47 2.55 -0.39 3.16
CA VAL A 47 1.64 -0.63 2.04
C VAL A 47 2.41 -0.89 0.75
N LYS A 48 1.76 -1.66 -0.12
CA LYS A 48 2.22 -2.00 -1.46
C LYS A 48 1.14 -1.60 -2.45
N VAL A 49 1.43 -0.58 -3.24
CA VAL A 49 0.50 0.01 -4.20
C VAL A 49 0.79 -0.57 -5.57
N LYS A 50 -0.21 -1.24 -6.14
CA LYS A 50 -0.18 -1.74 -7.51
C LYS A 50 -0.85 -0.73 -8.42
N MET A 51 -0.14 -0.27 -9.43
CA MET A 51 -0.67 0.64 -10.43
C MET A 51 -1.22 -0.14 -11.61
N TRP A 52 -2.34 0.30 -12.17
CA TRP A 52 -2.90 -0.26 -13.40
C TRP A 52 -3.24 0.86 -14.37
N ALA A 53 -2.90 0.67 -15.64
CA ALA A 53 -3.32 1.52 -16.74
C ALA A 53 -3.89 0.62 -17.84
N ASP A 54 -5.11 0.91 -18.29
CA ASP A 54 -5.81 0.14 -19.34
C ASP A 54 -5.85 -1.38 -19.09
N GLY A 55 -5.93 -1.78 -17.82
CA GLY A 55 -5.96 -3.19 -17.41
C GLY A 55 -4.59 -3.86 -17.32
N ALA A 56 -3.52 -3.22 -17.78
CA ALA A 56 -2.15 -3.70 -17.60
C ALA A 56 -1.62 -3.32 -16.21
N GLU A 57 -0.97 -4.26 -15.53
CA GLU A 57 -0.26 -4.02 -14.27
C GLU A 57 1.05 -3.28 -14.57
N GLY A 58 1.20 -2.11 -13.96
CA GLY A 58 2.42 -1.32 -14.01
C GLY A 58 3.32 -1.61 -12.82
N ASP A 59 4.25 -0.69 -12.58
CA ASP A 59 5.19 -0.82 -11.47
C ASP A 59 4.49 -0.81 -10.11
N GLU A 60 5.14 -1.51 -9.18
CA GLU A 60 4.66 -1.62 -7.82
C GLU A 60 5.48 -0.71 -6.89
N LEU A 61 4.78 0.05 -6.07
CA LEU A 61 5.40 1.01 -5.15
C LEU A 61 5.17 0.57 -3.70
N GLY A 62 6.26 0.42 -2.95
CA GLY A 62 6.23 0.21 -1.50
C GLY A 62 6.28 1.54 -0.73
N GLY A 63 5.61 1.63 0.41
CA GLY A 63 5.65 2.81 1.25
C GLY A 63 4.95 2.65 2.60
N LEU A 64 4.76 3.76 3.29
CA LEU A 64 3.88 3.85 4.47
C LEU A 64 2.63 4.68 4.14
N THR A 65 1.50 4.34 4.74
CA THR A 65 0.32 5.20 4.72
C THR A 65 0.57 6.50 5.47
N ALA A 66 -0.26 7.50 5.20
CA ALA A 66 -0.25 8.76 5.93
C ALA A 66 -1.23 8.74 7.12
N LYS A 67 -0.95 9.61 8.10
CA LYS A 67 -1.85 9.92 9.23
C LYS A 67 -3.12 10.68 8.81
N PHE A 68 -3.13 11.29 7.63
CA PHE A 68 -4.24 12.07 7.06
C PHE A 68 -4.85 11.36 5.85
N GLY A 69 -5.99 11.86 5.36
CA GLY A 69 -6.69 11.32 4.20
C GLY A 69 -7.56 10.10 4.53
N GLY A 70 -7.95 9.33 3.49
CA GLY A 70 -8.71 8.10 3.67
C GLY A 70 -7.82 6.92 4.05
N ASN A 71 -8.34 5.98 4.85
CA ASN A 71 -7.64 4.75 5.15
C ASN A 71 -7.54 3.85 3.91
N LEU A 72 -6.33 3.40 3.59
CA LEU A 72 -6.15 2.42 2.54
C LEU A 72 -6.64 1.04 3.01
N PRO A 73 -7.37 0.29 2.17
CA PRO A 73 -7.74 -1.07 2.48
C PRO A 73 -6.52 -1.99 2.47
N THR A 74 -6.49 -2.97 3.39
CA THR A 74 -5.36 -3.91 3.54
C THR A 74 -5.20 -4.84 2.34
N ALA A 75 -6.28 -5.14 1.61
CA ALA A 75 -6.25 -6.03 0.45
C ALA A 75 -6.63 -5.27 -0.83
N ALA A 76 -5.80 -5.41 -1.87
CA ALA A 76 -6.00 -4.73 -3.15
C ALA A 76 -7.37 -5.00 -3.82
N LYS A 77 -7.96 -6.18 -3.58
CA LYS A 77 -9.32 -6.52 -4.07
C LYS A 77 -10.43 -5.64 -3.49
N ASN A 78 -10.17 -5.02 -2.34
CA ASN A 78 -11.09 -4.11 -1.67
C ASN A 78 -10.80 -2.64 -2.04
N SER A 79 -9.79 -2.38 -2.87
CA SER A 79 -9.44 -1.03 -3.32
C SER A 79 -10.39 -0.54 -4.40
N GLN A 80 -10.88 0.69 -4.25
CA GLN A 80 -11.61 1.37 -5.31
C GLN A 80 -10.63 1.81 -6.41
N LYS A 81 -10.93 1.45 -7.66
CA LYS A 81 -10.19 1.96 -8.83
C LYS A 81 -10.77 3.32 -9.21
N LEU A 82 -9.94 4.35 -9.11
CA LEU A 82 -10.31 5.71 -9.50
C LEU A 82 -9.81 5.99 -10.93
N PRO A 83 -10.55 6.78 -11.73
CA PRO A 83 -10.09 7.18 -13.05
C PRO A 83 -8.83 8.03 -12.94
N ALA A 84 -7.82 7.73 -13.75
CA ALA A 84 -6.63 8.57 -13.88
C ALA A 84 -6.89 9.66 -14.92
N VAL A 85 -6.55 10.90 -14.57
CA VAL A 85 -6.60 12.05 -15.48
C VAL A 85 -5.27 12.76 -15.47
N PHE A 86 -4.81 13.20 -16.63
CA PHE A 86 -3.61 14.03 -16.73
C PHE A 86 -3.90 15.44 -16.24
N ALA A 87 -2.97 15.98 -15.44
CA ALA A 87 -3.03 17.38 -15.05
C ALA A 87 -2.87 18.27 -16.29
N ASN A 88 -3.61 19.38 -16.34
CA ASN A 88 -3.52 20.35 -17.42
C ASN A 88 -3.35 21.78 -16.85
N PRO A 89 -2.18 22.42 -17.02
CA PRO A 89 -1.00 21.92 -17.73
C PRO A 89 -0.24 20.86 -16.94
N LEU A 90 0.44 19.95 -17.65
CA LEU A 90 1.20 18.81 -17.07
C LEU A 90 2.29 19.24 -16.08
N ASN A 91 2.69 20.51 -16.09
CA ASN A 91 3.70 21.02 -15.18
C ASN A 91 3.19 21.23 -13.73
N CYS A 92 1.87 21.16 -13.49
CA CYS A 92 1.21 21.37 -12.18
C CYS A 92 1.50 22.71 -11.46
N CYS A 93 2.39 23.54 -11.98
CA CYS A 93 2.85 24.80 -11.38
C CYS A 93 2.18 26.03 -12.00
N SER A 94 1.60 25.88 -13.19
CA SER A 94 0.85 26.95 -13.86
C SER A 94 -0.65 26.83 -13.56
N SER A 95 -1.38 27.92 -13.75
CA SER A 95 -2.83 27.92 -13.56
C SER A 95 -3.52 26.87 -14.45
N SER A 96 -4.40 26.08 -13.85
CA SER A 96 -5.15 25.04 -14.57
C SER A 96 -6.06 25.68 -15.60
N SER A 97 -5.95 25.27 -16.86
CA SER A 97 -6.76 25.81 -17.95
C SER A 97 -8.14 25.16 -18.06
N SER A 98 -8.32 23.99 -17.44
CA SER A 98 -9.61 23.28 -17.35
C SER A 98 -10.12 23.29 -15.91
N LYS A 99 -11.43 23.46 -15.74
CA LYS A 99 -12.11 23.15 -14.47
C LYS A 99 -12.05 21.64 -14.29
N VAL A 100 -10.99 21.15 -13.67
CA VAL A 100 -10.94 19.74 -13.28
C VAL A 100 -12.09 19.54 -12.31
N HIS A 101 -13.08 18.73 -12.70
CA HIS A 101 -14.05 18.16 -11.76
C HIS A 101 -13.28 17.14 -10.92
N LEU A 102 -12.36 17.66 -10.12
CA LEU A 102 -11.72 16.89 -9.12
C LEU A 102 -12.83 16.57 -8.13
N PHE A 103 -13.01 15.28 -7.89
CA PHE A 103 -13.78 14.77 -6.77
C PHE A 103 -13.58 15.70 -5.55
N PRO A 104 -14.61 15.94 -4.72
CA PRO A 104 -14.71 17.06 -3.76
C PRO A 104 -13.62 17.13 -2.66
N GLN A 105 -12.55 16.36 -2.80
CA GLN A 105 -11.37 16.31 -1.95
C GLN A 105 -10.27 17.31 -2.31
N LEU A 106 -10.37 18.11 -3.38
CA LEU A 106 -9.40 19.21 -3.59
C LEU A 106 -9.80 20.54 -2.97
N THR A 107 -11.08 20.71 -2.60
CA THR A 107 -11.51 21.83 -1.77
C THR A 107 -10.82 21.85 -0.40
N LEU A 108 -10.22 20.74 0.03
CA LEU A 108 -9.43 20.64 1.26
C LEU A 108 -7.98 21.13 1.09
N PHE A 109 -7.37 21.04 -0.09
CA PHE A 109 -5.98 21.48 -0.30
C PHE A 109 -5.84 23.01 -0.26
N HIS A 110 -6.87 23.74 -0.68
CA HIS A 110 -6.91 25.19 -0.53
C HIS A 110 -7.06 25.66 0.93
N LEU A 111 -7.44 24.77 1.86
CA LEU A 111 -7.54 25.07 3.29
C LEU A 111 -6.28 24.71 4.08
N PHE A 112 -5.31 24.03 3.47
CA PHE A 112 -4.05 23.63 4.13
C PHE A 112 -2.84 24.51 3.77
N LEU A 113 -3.04 25.52 2.94
CA LEU A 113 -2.01 26.51 2.56
C LEU A 113 -2.35 27.95 2.97
N ALA A 114 -3.24 28.12 3.96
CA ALA A 114 -3.42 29.38 4.67
C ALA A 114 -2.96 29.23 6.13
#